data_AF-A0A0S9PYQ8-F1
#
_entry.id   AF-A0A0S9PYQ8-F1
#
_cell.length_a   1.000
_cell.length_b   1.000
_cell.length_c   1.000
_cell.angle_alpha   90.00
_cell.angle_beta   90.00
_cell.angle_gamma   90.00
#
_symmetry.space_group_name_H-M   'P 1'
#
loop_
_entity.id
_entity.type
_entity.pdbx_description
1 polymer ?
#
loop_
_entity_poly.entity_id
_entity_poly.type
_entity_poly.pdbx_seq_one_letter_code
_entity_poly.pdbx_strand_id
1 'polypeptide(L)'
;MRLLLGTLTVLVLASGCADGQTSGSAADPVRTGAEPEVVALLSATAAGGRPGAGATHLRGPGDVAALVADLRGPLVGEVRRAVEGADVSQGRELVGGVVAVGCEPAEDVAVEGAGEGLRLTAAPAPATGRECLAPVTTVALVLVEEPTDR
;
A
#
# COMPACT_ATOMS: atom_id res chain seq x y z
N MET A 1 43.69 23.74 -34.97
CA MET A 1 44.24 22.60 -35.74
C MET A 1 43.54 21.35 -35.20
N ARG A 2 42.68 20.56 -35.86
CA ARG A 2 42.17 20.31 -37.23
C ARG A 2 40.73 19.77 -36.98
N LEU A 3 39.62 20.34 -37.46
CA LEU A 3 39.00 20.25 -38.80
C LEU A 3 39.09 18.86 -39.46
N LEU A 4 37.92 18.23 -39.66
CA LEU A 4 37.40 17.50 -40.84
C LEU A 4 36.25 16.56 -40.37
N LEU A 5 34.99 16.82 -40.78
CA LEU A 5 34.34 16.27 -42.00
C LEU A 5 34.29 14.72 -41.98
N GLY A 6 33.17 14.04 -42.11
CA GLY A 6 31.81 14.46 -42.44
C GLY A 6 30.95 13.25 -42.84
N THR A 7 29.87 13.56 -43.57
CA THR A 7 29.03 12.69 -44.42
C THR A 7 28.20 11.61 -43.70
N LEU A 8 26.88 11.76 -43.51
CA LEU A 8 25.77 11.90 -44.48
C LEU A 8 25.37 10.54 -45.07
N THR A 9 24.29 9.98 -44.53
CA THR A 9 23.42 9.04 -45.25
C THR A 9 21.97 9.46 -45.01
N VAL A 10 21.35 9.97 -46.06
CA VAL A 10 19.95 10.38 -46.19
C VAL A 10 19.21 9.28 -46.97
N LEU A 11 17.87 9.28 -46.85
CA LEU A 11 16.84 8.66 -47.71
C LEU A 11 16.41 7.20 -47.35
N VAL A 12 15.12 6.79 -47.36
CA VAL A 12 13.81 7.47 -47.51
C VAL A 12 12.66 6.43 -47.37
N LEU A 13 11.50 6.88 -46.85
CA LEU A 13 10.08 6.47 -47.00
C LEU A 13 9.65 4.98 -46.94
N ALA A 14 8.71 4.71 -46.02
CA ALA A 14 7.46 4.00 -46.33
C ALA A 14 6.34 4.45 -45.38
N SER A 15 5.32 5.05 -45.97
CA SER A 15 4.01 5.32 -45.40
C SER A 15 3.27 4.02 -45.09
N GLY A 16 2.87 3.84 -43.84
CA GLY A 16 1.91 2.83 -43.41
C GLY A 16 1.12 3.36 -42.22
N CYS A 17 -0.05 3.96 -42.50
CA CYS A 17 -1.09 4.06 -41.50
C CYS A 17 -1.58 2.63 -41.22
N ALA A 18 -1.15 2.07 -40.10
CA ALA A 18 -1.78 0.89 -39.54
C ALA A 18 -2.66 1.37 -38.39
N ASP A 19 -3.97 1.34 -38.60
CA ASP A 19 -5.00 1.43 -37.58
C ASP A 19 -4.85 0.25 -36.61
N GLY A 20 -3.93 0.40 -35.66
CA GLY A 20 -3.75 -0.50 -34.54
C GLY A 20 -4.73 -0.12 -33.45
N GLN A 21 -5.92 -0.71 -33.52
CA GLN A 21 -6.93 -0.80 -32.47
C GLN A 21 -6.26 -0.85 -31.09
N THR A 22 -6.24 0.29 -30.38
CA THR A 22 -5.92 0.32 -28.95
C THR A 22 -7.12 -0.26 -28.25
N SER A 23 -7.23 -1.58 -28.33
CA SER A 23 -7.89 -2.37 -27.30
C SER A 23 -7.10 -2.09 -26.04
N GLY A 24 -7.57 -1.11 -25.27
CA GLY A 24 -7.31 -0.99 -23.85
C GLY A 24 -7.87 -2.23 -23.17
N SER A 25 -7.27 -3.38 -23.44
CA SER A 25 -7.19 -4.45 -22.47
C SER A 25 -6.26 -3.85 -21.43
N ALA A 26 -6.84 -3.18 -20.43
CA ALA A 26 -6.23 -3.15 -19.13
C ALA A 26 -5.89 -4.62 -18.87
N ALA A 27 -4.62 -4.97 -19.03
CA ALA A 27 -4.14 -6.24 -18.53
C ALA A 27 -4.45 -6.13 -17.05
N ASP A 28 -5.51 -6.81 -16.60
CA ASP A 28 -5.68 -7.08 -15.19
C ASP A 28 -4.33 -7.64 -14.76
N PRO A 29 -3.59 -6.96 -13.86
CA PRO A 29 -2.35 -7.51 -13.39
C PRO A 29 -2.71 -8.86 -12.80
N VAL A 30 -2.19 -9.92 -13.42
CA VAL A 30 -2.37 -11.28 -12.92
C VAL A 30 -1.82 -11.26 -11.49
N ARG A 31 -2.72 -11.19 -10.50
CA ARG A 31 -2.36 -11.30 -9.08
C ARG A 31 -2.03 -12.76 -8.82
N THR A 32 -0.79 -13.14 -9.09
CA THR A 32 -0.25 -14.42 -8.60
C THR A 32 0.02 -14.27 -7.10
N GLY A 33 -0.98 -14.61 -6.29
CA GLY A 33 -0.92 -14.63 -4.83
C GLY A 33 -2.32 -14.83 -4.23
N ALA A 34 -2.42 -15.38 -3.02
CA ALA A 34 -3.70 -15.38 -2.32
C ALA A 34 -4.14 -13.94 -2.02
N GLU A 35 -5.45 -13.71 -2.00
CA GLU A 35 -5.96 -12.37 -1.70
C GLU A 35 -5.63 -11.98 -0.25
N PRO A 36 -5.11 -10.77 0.00
CA PRO A 36 -4.91 -10.27 1.34
C PRO A 36 -6.23 -10.28 2.13
N GLU A 37 -6.17 -10.66 3.40
CA GLU A 37 -7.34 -10.64 4.29
C GLU A 37 -7.22 -9.50 5.28
N VAL A 38 -8.18 -8.60 5.29
CA VAL A 38 -8.22 -7.49 6.25
C VAL A 38 -8.67 -8.01 7.61
N VAL A 39 -7.75 -8.03 8.57
CA VAL A 39 -8.03 -8.42 9.96
C VAL A 39 -8.75 -7.29 10.69
N ALA A 40 -8.26 -6.06 10.52
CA ALA A 40 -8.86 -4.90 11.17
C ALA A 40 -8.52 -3.58 10.46
N LEU A 41 -9.48 -2.66 10.48
CA LEU A 41 -9.29 -1.23 10.23
C LEU A 41 -9.67 -0.46 11.49
N LEU A 42 -8.65 0.04 12.19
CA LEU A 42 -8.81 0.69 13.49
C LEU A 42 -8.61 2.18 13.32
N SER A 43 -9.58 2.98 13.74
CA SER A 43 -9.55 4.42 13.54
C SER A 43 -9.78 5.20 14.83
N ALA A 44 -9.01 6.26 15.04
CA ALA A 44 -9.22 7.18 16.15
C ALA A 44 -8.86 8.61 15.80
N THR A 45 -9.61 9.56 16.35
CA THR A 45 -9.35 11.00 16.19
C THR A 45 -8.12 11.42 16.99
N ALA A 46 -7.29 12.29 16.39
CA ALA A 46 -6.08 12.88 16.95
C ALA A 46 -5.05 11.84 17.46
N ALA A 47 -5.00 10.66 16.84
CA ALA A 47 -4.13 9.57 17.28
C ALA A 47 -2.69 9.66 16.70
N GLY A 48 -2.41 10.54 15.74
CA GLY A 48 -1.07 10.75 15.20
C GLY A 48 -0.70 9.76 14.10
N GLY A 49 0.54 9.31 14.06
CA GLY A 49 1.06 8.44 13.00
C GLY A 49 1.37 9.15 11.68
N ARG A 50 1.99 8.41 10.75
CA ARG A 50 2.36 8.90 9.41
C ARG A 50 2.03 7.83 8.37
N PRO A 51 1.18 8.11 7.37
CA PRO A 51 0.91 7.15 6.32
C PRO A 51 2.14 6.97 5.41
N GLY A 52 2.25 5.79 4.80
CA GLY A 52 3.19 5.54 3.70
C GLY A 52 4.61 5.14 4.07
N ALA A 53 4.87 4.69 5.30
CA ALA A 53 6.19 4.20 5.73
C ALA A 53 6.53 2.77 5.24
N GLY A 54 5.65 2.13 4.45
CA GLY A 54 5.70 0.69 4.18
C GLY A 54 4.91 -0.11 5.22
N ALA A 55 4.59 -1.35 4.91
CA ALA A 55 3.97 -2.25 5.88
C ALA A 55 5.01 -2.73 6.90
N THR A 56 4.59 -2.84 8.17
CA THR A 56 5.40 -3.44 9.23
C THR A 56 5.01 -4.90 9.37
N HIS A 57 5.97 -5.82 9.27
CA HIS A 57 5.77 -7.23 9.56
C HIS A 57 5.65 -7.43 11.08
N LEU A 58 4.53 -7.96 11.56
CA LEU A 58 4.21 -8.04 12.99
C LEU A 58 4.59 -9.42 13.55
N ARG A 59 5.88 -9.72 13.54
CA ARG A 59 6.43 -11.04 13.93
C ARG A 59 6.62 -11.17 15.45
N GLY A 60 6.60 -10.05 16.17
CA GLY A 60 6.63 -10.07 17.63
C GLY A 60 6.39 -8.72 18.30
N PRO A 61 6.50 -8.66 19.64
CA PRO A 61 6.17 -7.47 20.42
C PRO A 61 7.00 -6.22 20.06
N GLY A 62 8.23 -6.41 19.58
CA GLY A 62 9.09 -5.31 19.13
C GLY A 62 8.54 -4.60 17.89
N ASP A 63 8.02 -5.36 16.93
CA ASP A 63 7.43 -4.82 15.69
C ASP A 63 6.12 -4.09 15.97
N VAL A 64 5.31 -4.64 16.88
CA VAL A 64 4.09 -3.98 17.35
C VAL A 64 4.42 -2.67 18.05
N ALA A 65 5.46 -2.64 18.89
CA ALA A 65 5.91 -1.43 19.54
C ALA A 65 6.40 -0.38 18.53
N ALA A 66 7.10 -0.81 17.47
CA ALA A 66 7.53 0.07 16.38
C ALA A 66 6.34 0.65 15.60
N LEU A 67 5.35 -0.18 15.24
CA LEU A 67 4.14 0.25 14.54
C LEU A 67 3.37 1.32 15.33
N VAL A 68 3.25 1.16 16.65
CA VAL A 68 2.46 2.08 17.50
C VAL A 68 3.28 3.24 18.09
N ALA A 69 4.58 3.34 17.80
CA ALA A 69 5.47 4.33 18.43
C ALA A 69 5.03 5.78 18.19
N ASP A 70 4.51 6.06 16.99
CA ASP A 70 4.03 7.39 16.60
C ASP A 70 2.52 7.59 16.89
N LEU A 71 1.84 6.58 17.44
CA LEU A 71 0.43 6.62 17.78
C LEU A 71 0.18 7.07 19.22
N ARG A 72 -1.03 7.55 19.49
CA ARG A 72 -1.45 8.07 20.79
C ARG A 72 -2.87 7.64 21.16
N GLY A 73 -3.18 7.75 22.44
CA GLY A 73 -4.53 7.52 22.95
C GLY A 73 -4.96 6.04 22.88
N PRO A 74 -6.27 5.77 22.84
CA PRO A 74 -6.81 4.41 22.92
C PRO A 74 -6.42 3.52 21.74
N LEU A 75 -6.11 4.12 20.59
CA LEU A 75 -5.73 3.40 19.37
C LEU A 75 -4.51 2.49 19.58
N VAL A 76 -3.56 2.90 20.43
CA VAL A 76 -2.38 2.08 20.77
C VAL A 76 -2.80 0.74 21.38
N GLY A 77 -3.76 0.76 22.31
CA GLY A 77 -4.26 -0.43 22.97
C GLY A 77 -5.17 -1.27 22.07
N GLU A 78 -5.93 -0.62 21.18
CA GLU A 78 -6.74 -1.30 20.15
C GLU A 78 -5.87 -2.08 19.16
N VAL A 79 -4.81 -1.47 18.63
CA VAL A 79 -3.87 -2.13 17.72
C VAL A 79 -3.22 -3.34 18.40
N ARG A 80 -2.72 -3.18 19.63
CA ARG A 80 -2.11 -4.30 20.38
C ARG A 80 -3.08 -5.46 20.58
N ARG A 81 -4.32 -5.18 21.02
CA ARG A 81 -5.33 -6.22 21.21
C ARG A 81 -5.73 -6.91 19.90
N ALA A 82 -5.83 -6.16 18.80
CA ALA A 82 -6.16 -6.73 17.51
C ALA A 82 -5.03 -7.63 16.98
N VAL A 83 -3.76 -7.26 17.22
CA VAL A 83 -2.61 -8.13 16.90
C VAL A 83 -2.60 -9.38 17.78
N GLU A 84 -2.79 -9.25 19.08
CA GLU A 84 -2.84 -10.39 20.02
C GLU A 84 -4.00 -11.35 19.71
N GLY A 85 -5.12 -10.82 19.21
CA GLY A 85 -6.30 -11.60 18.85
C GLY A 85 -6.33 -12.11 17.41
N ALA A 86 -5.32 -11.79 16.58
CA ALA A 86 -5.28 -12.23 15.19
C ALA A 86 -4.97 -13.73 15.09
N ASP A 87 -5.80 -14.47 14.34
CA ASP A 87 -5.53 -15.86 14.01
C ASP A 87 -4.68 -15.93 12.73
N VAL A 88 -3.39 -16.22 12.90
CA VAL A 88 -2.43 -16.28 11.78
C VAL A 88 -2.23 -17.74 11.39
N SER A 89 -2.87 -18.16 10.29
CA SER A 89 -2.72 -19.52 9.77
C SER A 89 -1.31 -19.77 9.20
N GLN A 90 -0.93 -21.04 9.11
CA GLN A 90 0.36 -21.45 8.51
C GLN A 90 0.50 -20.90 7.09
N GLY A 91 1.70 -20.42 6.73
CA GLY A 91 1.98 -19.84 5.41
C GLY A 91 1.53 -18.39 5.24
N ARG A 92 1.00 -17.76 6.30
CA ARG A 92 0.59 -16.36 6.30
C ARG A 92 1.31 -15.57 7.37
N GLU A 93 1.45 -14.28 7.15
CA GLU A 93 1.97 -13.34 8.14
C GLU A 93 1.03 -12.16 8.34
N LEU A 94 1.02 -11.63 9.56
CA LEU A 94 0.31 -10.40 9.89
C LEU A 94 1.20 -9.20 9.61
N VAL A 95 0.69 -8.28 8.79
CA VAL A 95 1.32 -7.00 8.51
C VAL A 95 0.40 -5.86 8.93
N GLY A 96 0.99 -4.71 9.27
CA GLY A 96 0.20 -3.55 9.67
C GLY A 96 0.85 -2.22 9.31
N GLY A 97 0.05 -1.16 9.29
CA GLY A 97 0.53 0.16 8.95
C GLY A 97 -0.53 1.25 9.15
N VAL A 98 -0.07 2.48 9.36
CA VAL A 98 -0.93 3.66 9.24
C VAL A 98 -1.23 3.87 7.75
N VAL A 99 -2.49 3.76 7.37
CA VAL A 99 -2.90 3.82 5.95
C VAL A 99 -3.55 5.15 5.58
N ALA A 100 -4.12 5.85 6.57
CA ALA A 100 -4.72 7.16 6.37
C ALA A 100 -4.54 8.03 7.62
N VAL A 101 -4.35 9.33 7.37
CA VAL A 101 -4.55 10.39 8.37
C VAL A 101 -5.31 11.49 7.64
N GLY A 102 -6.58 11.67 7.99
CA GLY A 102 -7.50 12.50 7.22
C GLY A 102 -8.77 12.81 8.00
N CYS A 103 -9.80 13.31 7.34
CA CYS A 103 -11.02 13.76 8.02
C CYS A 103 -12.07 12.67 8.17
N GLU A 104 -11.98 11.67 7.29
CA GLU A 104 -12.78 10.47 7.33
C GLU A 104 -11.87 9.28 7.62
N PRO A 105 -12.37 8.28 8.36
CA PRO A 105 -11.67 7.00 8.51
C PRO A 105 -11.56 6.30 7.14
N ALA A 106 -10.52 5.49 6.96
CA ALA A 106 -10.48 4.58 5.82
C ALA A 106 -11.50 3.45 6.03
N GLU A 107 -12.29 3.17 5.00
CA GLU A 107 -13.29 2.09 5.00
C GLU A 107 -12.72 0.77 4.42
N ASP A 108 -11.64 0.87 3.65
CA ASP A 108 -10.99 -0.27 3.01
C ASP A 108 -9.49 0.00 2.79
N VAL A 109 -8.71 -1.05 2.50
CA VAL A 109 -7.26 -1.01 2.29
C VAL A 109 -6.85 -1.85 1.08
N ALA A 110 -6.06 -1.25 0.20
CA ALA A 110 -5.36 -1.93 -0.87
C ALA A 110 -3.97 -2.36 -0.40
N VAL A 111 -3.57 -3.56 -0.80
CA VAL A 111 -2.22 -4.11 -0.58
C VAL A 111 -1.51 -4.22 -1.92
N GLU A 112 -0.31 -3.68 -1.99
CA GLU A 112 0.54 -3.73 -3.17
C GLU A 112 1.94 -4.24 -2.81
N GLY A 113 2.60 -4.92 -3.75
CA GLY A 113 3.93 -5.49 -3.54
C GLY A 113 3.92 -6.87 -2.88
N ALA A 114 5.11 -7.35 -2.52
CA ALA A 114 5.34 -8.65 -1.89
C ALA A 114 6.59 -8.61 -0.97
N GLY A 115 6.63 -9.50 0.02
CA GLY A 115 7.71 -9.58 1.00
C GLY A 115 7.96 -8.23 1.70
N GLU A 116 9.23 -7.85 1.85
CA GLU A 116 9.63 -6.60 2.52
C GLU A 116 9.29 -5.31 1.73
N GLY A 117 8.81 -5.46 0.48
CA GLY A 117 8.37 -4.34 -0.38
C GLY A 117 6.88 -4.01 -0.26
N LEU A 118 6.18 -4.60 0.71
CA LEU A 118 4.72 -4.49 0.82
C LEU A 118 4.26 -3.10 1.26
N ARG A 119 3.20 -2.62 0.61
CA ARG A 119 2.61 -1.30 0.84
C ARG A 119 1.12 -1.43 1.11
N LEU A 120 0.67 -0.78 2.18
CA LEU A 120 -0.74 -0.65 2.52
C LEU A 120 -1.20 0.77 2.17
N THR A 121 -2.26 0.88 1.39
CA THR A 121 -2.83 2.17 0.98
C THR A 121 -4.32 2.16 1.28
N ALA A 122 -4.84 3.19 1.95
CA ALA A 122 -6.28 3.31 2.14
C ALA A 122 -6.99 3.42 0.79
N ALA A 123 -8.11 2.70 0.64
CA ALA A 123 -8.98 2.90 -0.51
C ALA A 123 -9.59 4.32 -0.47
N PRO A 124 -9.86 4.93 -1.63
CA PRO A 124 -10.56 6.21 -1.66
C PRO A 124 -11.93 6.11 -0.99
N ALA A 125 -12.16 6.89 0.06
CA ALA A 125 -13.48 7.03 0.69
C ALA A 125 -14.21 8.25 0.09
N PRO A 126 -15.55 8.20 -0.06
CA PRO A 126 -16.32 9.35 -0.54
C PRO A 126 -16.19 10.52 0.44
N ALA A 127 -15.81 11.69 -0.07
CA ALA A 127 -15.74 12.89 0.75
C ALA A 127 -17.15 13.32 1.18
N THR A 128 -17.40 13.38 2.48
CA THR A 128 -18.71 13.80 3.02
C THR A 128 -18.91 15.33 3.01
N GLY A 129 -17.86 16.08 2.66
CA GLY A 129 -17.86 17.55 2.65
C GLY A 129 -17.86 18.20 4.05
N ARG A 130 -17.71 17.40 5.11
CA ARG A 130 -17.66 17.89 6.50
C ARG A 130 -16.33 18.57 6.79
N GLU A 131 -16.39 19.66 7.54
CA GLU A 131 -15.20 20.32 8.04
C GLU A 131 -14.52 19.46 9.12
N CYS A 132 -13.20 19.40 9.03
CA CYS A 132 -12.35 18.53 9.82
C CYS A 132 -11.95 19.21 11.13
N LEU A 133 -12.65 18.91 12.22
CA LEU A 133 -12.27 19.46 13.53
C LEU A 133 -10.95 18.89 14.04
N ALA A 134 -10.67 17.63 13.74
CA ALA A 134 -9.41 16.96 14.04
C ALA A 134 -9.20 15.78 13.09
N PRO A 135 -7.95 15.46 12.73
CA PRO A 135 -7.66 14.33 11.85
C PRO A 135 -7.97 13.00 12.55
N VAL A 136 -8.57 12.08 11.81
CA VAL A 136 -8.73 10.66 12.11
C VAL A 136 -7.54 9.92 11.52
N THR A 137 -6.88 9.11 12.34
CA THR A 137 -5.83 8.18 11.93
C THR A 137 -6.46 6.81 11.76
N THR A 138 -6.18 6.12 10.66
CA THR A 138 -6.55 4.71 10.45
C THR A 138 -5.32 3.83 10.34
N VAL A 139 -5.31 2.74 11.11
CA VAL A 139 -4.34 1.65 11.05
C VAL A 139 -5.02 0.44 10.41
N ALA A 140 -4.39 -0.15 9.41
CA ALA A 140 -4.80 -1.42 8.83
C ALA A 140 -3.93 -2.55 9.40
N LEU A 141 -4.58 -3.68 9.69
CA LEU A 141 -3.94 -4.97 9.96
C LEU A 141 -4.45 -5.96 8.91
N VAL A 142 -3.53 -6.63 8.22
CA VAL A 142 -3.84 -7.49 7.08
C VAL A 142 -3.02 -8.76 7.17
N LEU A 143 -3.61 -9.89 6.84
CA LEU A 143 -2.89 -11.14 6.61
C LEU A 143 -2.50 -11.23 5.14
N VAL A 144 -1.24 -11.54 4.89
CA VAL A 144 -0.67 -11.75 3.56
C VAL A 144 0.01 -13.11 3.51
N GLU A 145 0.22 -13.64 2.31
CA GLU A 145 1.04 -14.84 2.14
C GLU A 145 2.47 -14.54 2.58
N GLU A 146 3.08 -15.46 3.32
CA GLU A 146 4.51 -15.37 3.62
C GLU A 146 5.29 -15.43 2.30
N PRO A 147 6.35 -14.60 2.15
CA PRO A 147 7.21 -14.68 0.97
C PRO A 147 7.81 -16.09 0.89
N THR A 148 7.45 -16.82 -0.16
CA THR A 148 7.94 -18.18 -0.43
C THR A 148 9.34 -18.08 -1.06
N ASP A 149 10.33 -17.65 -0.29
CA ASP A 149 11.74 -17.66 -0.69
C ASP A 149 12.54 -18.62 0.21
N ARG A 150 12.67 -19.88 -0.24
CA ARG A 150 13.77 -20.80 0.12
C ARG A 150 14.20 -21.62 -1.08
#